data_AF-A0AAN7MFS2-F1
#
_entry.id   AF-A0AAN7MFS2-F1
#
_cell.length_a   1.000
_cell.length_b   1.000
_cell.length_c   1.000
_cell.angle_alpha   90.00
_cell.angle_beta   90.00
_cell.angle_gamma   90.00
#
_symmetry.space_group_name_H-M   'P 1'
#
loop_
_entity.id
_entity.type
_entity.pdbx_description
1 polymer ?
#
loop_
_entity_poly.entity_id
_entity_poly.type
_entity_poly.pdbx_seq_one_letter_code
_entity_poly.pdbx_strand_id
1 'polypeptide(L)'
;MEFSELIKTATVESVLLSCPGLPAVKGTLCITSHHLLLSSCPGGDAQPSTVELWLLIRNVDAVEKRWVSLPVAPCSLLAVSPLP
;
A
#
# COMPACT_ATOMS: atom_id res chain seq x y z
N MET A 1 -26.13 -16.18 9.27
CA MET A 1 -25.25 -16.19 10.47
C MET A 1 -25.01 -14.74 10.83
N GLU A 2 -25.47 -14.27 11.99
CA GLU A 2 -25.56 -12.86 12.40
C GLU A 2 -24.20 -12.19 12.74
N PHE A 3 -23.08 -12.84 12.44
CA PHE A 3 -21.73 -12.35 12.74
C PHE A 3 -21.06 -11.57 11.60
N SER A 4 -21.65 -11.55 10.39
CA SER A 4 -21.06 -10.85 9.23
C SER A 4 -20.99 -9.34 9.39
N GLU A 5 -21.86 -8.74 10.22
CA GLU A 5 -21.96 -7.29 10.43
C GLU A 5 -20.89 -6.74 11.38
N LEU A 6 -20.21 -7.61 12.14
CA LEU A 6 -19.20 -7.25 13.14
C LEU A 6 -17.75 -7.36 12.62
N ILE A 7 -17.56 -7.98 11.45
CA ILE A 7 -16.24 -8.07 10.81
C ILE A 7 -16.03 -6.81 9.99
N LYS A 8 -15.55 -5.75 10.66
CA LYS A 8 -15.02 -4.57 9.96
C LYS A 8 -13.83 -5.01 9.10
N THR A 9 -14.11 -5.26 7.83
CA THR A 9 -13.07 -5.47 6.84
C THR A 9 -12.51 -4.10 6.49
N ALA A 10 -11.25 -3.86 6.84
CA ALA A 10 -10.56 -2.62 6.48
C ALA A 10 -9.86 -2.82 5.15
N THR A 11 -10.36 -2.17 4.11
CA THR A 11 -9.74 -2.16 2.78
C THR A 11 -9.08 -0.82 2.54
N VAL A 12 -7.81 -0.85 2.14
CA VAL A 12 -7.01 0.33 1.81
C VAL A 12 -6.41 0.14 0.43
N GLU A 13 -6.70 1.05 -0.48
CA GLU A 13 -6.13 1.07 -1.82
C GLU A 13 -4.78 1.79 -1.85
N SER A 14 -4.03 1.61 -2.94
CA SER A 14 -2.78 2.34 -3.19
C SER A 14 -1.70 2.13 -2.13
N VAL A 15 -1.66 0.94 -1.51
CA VAL A 15 -0.63 0.53 -0.56
C VAL A 15 0.62 0.08 -1.32
N LEU A 16 1.80 0.33 -0.74
CA LEU A 16 3.08 -0.15 -1.26
C LEU A 16 3.60 -1.30 -0.40
N LEU A 17 3.78 -2.47 -1.02
CA LEU A 17 4.54 -3.58 -0.45
C LEU A 17 6.02 -3.37 -0.77
N SER A 18 6.84 -3.19 0.25
CA SER A 18 8.29 -3.14 0.13
C SER A 18 8.89 -4.42 0.71
N CYS A 19 9.63 -5.16 -0.11
CA CYS A 19 10.37 -6.35 0.29
C CYS A 19 11.87 -6.09 0.10
N PRO A 20 12.73 -6.43 1.06
CA PRO A 20 14.17 -6.29 0.90
C PRO A 20 14.68 -7.00 -0.37
N GLY A 21 15.42 -6.28 -1.20
CA GLY A 21 15.99 -6.83 -2.45
C GLY A 21 15.01 -6.94 -3.63
N LEU A 22 13.76 -6.49 -3.49
CA LEU A 22 12.76 -6.49 -4.56
C LEU A 22 12.20 -5.08 -4.80
N PRO A 23 11.77 -4.75 -6.03
CA PRO A 23 11.09 -3.49 -6.30
C PRO A 23 9.77 -3.40 -5.51
N ALA A 24 9.41 -2.20 -5.07
CA ALA A 24 8.15 -1.98 -4.36
C ALA A 24 6.96 -2.19 -5.29
N VAL A 25 5.92 -2.84 -4.77
CA VAL A 25 4.72 -3.19 -5.54
C VAL A 25 3.51 -2.43 -5.00
N LYS A 26 2.74 -1.82 -5.91
CA LYS A 26 1.50 -1.11 -5.56
C LYS A 26 0.31 -2.06 -5.62
N GLY A 27 -0.57 -1.99 -4.62
CA GLY A 27 -1.76 -2.83 -4.57
C GLY A 27 -2.82 -2.37 -3.58
N THR A 28 -3.75 -3.28 -3.30
CA THR A 28 -4.83 -3.12 -2.34
C THR A 28 -4.61 -4.05 -1.17
N LEU A 29 -4.69 -3.51 0.04
CA LEU A 29 -4.57 -4.23 1.30
C LEU A 29 -5.96 -4.41 1.92
N CYS A 30 -6.30 -5.64 2.27
CA CYS A 30 -7.52 -5.99 2.96
C CYS A 30 -7.16 -6.69 4.28
N ILE A 31 -7.73 -6.19 5.38
CA ILE A 31 -7.53 -6.75 6.72
C ILE A 31 -8.88 -7.26 7.22
N THR A 32 -8.87 -8.53 7.60
CA THR A 32 -10.00 -9.23 8.23
C THR A 32 -9.65 -9.57 9.68
N SER A 33 -10.50 -10.34 10.38
CA SER A 33 -10.21 -10.79 11.75
C SER A 33 -9.00 -11.75 11.85
N HIS A 34 -8.68 -12.49 10.78
CA HIS A 34 -7.65 -13.55 10.82
C HIS A 34 -6.60 -13.44 9.72
N HIS A 35 -6.92 -12.75 8.63
CA HIS A 35 -6.08 -12.67 7.46
C HIS A 35 -5.77 -11.21 7.10
N LEU A 36 -4.53 -11.01 6.67
CA LEU A 36 -4.05 -9.84 5.96
C LEU A 36 -3.79 -10.28 4.52
N LEU A 37 -4.50 -9.65 3.58
CA LEU A 37 -4.45 -9.97 2.16
C LEU A 37 -3.97 -8.74 1.39
N LEU A 38 -2.96 -8.90 0.53
CA LEU A 38 -2.54 -7.86 -0.40
C LEU A 38 -2.54 -8.42 -1.82
N SER A 39 -3.15 -7.68 -2.74
CA SER A 39 -3.17 -8.00 -4.17
C SER A 39 -2.65 -6.80 -4.94
N SER A 40 -1.66 -7.02 -5.80
CA SER A 40 -1.20 -6.00 -6.75
C SER A 40 -2.18 -5.92 -7.92
N CYS A 41 -2.56 -4.71 -8.31
CA CYS A 41 -3.26 -4.53 -9.59
C CYS A 41 -2.24 -4.65 -10.72
N PRO A 42 -2.49 -5.47 -11.76
CA PRO A 42 -1.64 -5.46 -12.95
C PRO A 42 -1.74 -4.09 -13.63
N GLY A 43 -0.71 -3.27 -13.48
CA GLY A 43 -0.50 -2.08 -14.31
C GLY A 43 0.03 -2.54 -15.67
N GLY A 44 -0.54 -2.04 -16.76
CA GLY A 44 -0.34 -2.56 -18.12
C GLY A 44 1.11 -2.81 -18.58
N ASP A 45 1.22 -3.69 -19.58
CA ASP A 45 2.33 -4.11 -20.47
C ASP A 45 3.79 -4.24 -19.95
N ALA A 46 4.11 -3.89 -18.70
CA ALA A 46 5.48 -3.93 -18.21
C ALA A 46 5.63 -4.17 -16.69
N GLN A 47 4.58 -4.58 -15.97
CA GLN A 47 4.73 -5.07 -14.58
C GLN A 47 4.88 -6.60 -14.57
N PRO A 48 5.89 -7.16 -13.86
CA PRO A 48 5.96 -8.59 -13.65
C PRO A 48 4.71 -9.06 -12.90
N SER A 49 4.31 -10.30 -13.21
CA SER A 49 3.31 -11.14 -12.54
C SER A 49 2.57 -10.55 -11.33
N THR A 50 1.24 -10.64 -11.33
CA THR A 50 0.37 -10.40 -10.16
C THR A 50 0.99 -10.93 -8.88
N VAL A 51 1.28 -10.04 -7.93
CA VAL A 51 1.78 -10.36 -6.60
C VAL A 51 0.60 -10.46 -5.65
N GLU A 52 0.46 -11.63 -5.04
CA GLU A 52 -0.51 -11.88 -3.98
C GLU A 52 0.21 -12.28 -2.70
N LEU A 53 -0.09 -11.58 -1.59
CA LEU A 53 0.41 -11.89 -0.26
C LEU A 53 -0.76 -12.23 0.65
N TRP A 54 -0.69 -13.41 1.25
CA TRP A 54 -1.71 -13.93 2.16
C TRP A 54 -1.04 -14.27 3.48
N LEU A 55 -1.40 -13.56 4.54
CA LEU A 55 -0.77 -13.71 5.83
C LEU A 55 -1.80 -13.92 6.94
N LEU A 56 -1.57 -14.93 7.75
CA LEU A 56 -2.36 -15.16 8.95
C LEU A 56 -1.87 -14.21 10.05
N ILE A 57 -2.79 -13.47 10.66
CA ILE A 57 -2.46 -12.51 11.72
C ILE A 57 -1.78 -13.21 12.90
N ARG A 58 -2.11 -14.48 13.18
CA ARG A 58 -1.45 -15.27 14.24
C ARG A 58 0.04 -15.53 14.01
N ASN A 59 0.52 -15.35 12.78
CA ASN A 59 1.94 -15.50 12.44
C ASN A 59 2.70 -14.15 12.53
N VAL A 60 2.01 -13.05 12.88
CA VAL A 60 2.63 -11.73 13.08
C VAL A 60 3.10 -11.62 14.53
N ASP A 61 4.40 -11.50 14.72
CA ASP A 61 4.99 -11.29 16.05
C ASP A 61 4.91 -9.81 16.49
N ALA A 62 5.10 -8.87 15.56
CA ALA A 62 5.09 -7.44 15.84
C ALA A 62 4.54 -6.60 14.68
N VAL A 63 3.95 -5.44 15.00
CA VAL A 63 3.49 -4.42 14.05
C VAL A 63 4.03 -3.06 14.48
N GLU A 64 4.68 -2.35 13.57
CA GLU A 64 5.21 -1.00 13.80
C GLU A 64 4.55 0.04 12.88
N LYS A 65 4.37 1.26 13.40
CA LYS A 65 3.98 2.43 12.58
C LYS A 65 5.21 3.29 12.33
N ARG A 66 5.68 3.32 11.09
CA ARG A 66 6.75 4.22 10.67
C ARG A 66 6.19 5.56 10.20
N TRP A 67 6.69 6.66 10.76
CA TRP A 67 6.37 8.00 10.29
C TRP A 67 7.31 8.35 9.15
N VAL A 68 6.79 8.38 7.92
CA VAL A 68 7.51 8.98 6.80
C VAL A 68 7.17 10.46 6.81
N SER A 69 8.07 11.28 7.35
CA SER A 69 8.07 12.71 7.01
C SER A 69 8.46 12.81 5.54
N LEU A 70 7.47 12.89 4.65
CA LEU A 70 7.75 13.31 3.28
C LEU A 70 8.49 14.65 3.38
N PRO A 71 9.64 14.83 2.71
CA PRO A 71 10.16 16.18 2.54
C PRO A 71 9.06 16.95 1.81
N VAL A 72 8.48 17.95 2.49
CA VAL A 72 7.80 19.03 1.80
C VAL A 72 8.82 19.53 0.78
N ALA A 73 8.60 19.21 -0.49
CA ALA A 73 9.29 19.92 -1.54
C ALA A 73 8.93 21.40 -1.30
N PRO A 74 9.91 22.29 -1.04
CA PRO A 74 9.60 23.71 -1.17
C PRO A 74 9.12 23.85 -2.60
N CYS A 75 7.86 24.28 -2.78
CA CYS A 75 7.32 24.73 -4.05
C CYS A 75 8.35 25.70 -4.63
N SER A 76 9.22 25.18 -5.47
CA SER A 76 10.25 25.96 -6.12
C SER A 76 9.48 26.88 -7.04
N LEU A 77 9.62 28.16 -6.74
CA LEU A 77 9.15 29.30 -7.51
C LEU A 77 8.89 28.89 -8.96
N LEU A 78 7.61 28.86 -9.35
CA LEU A 78 7.27 29.22 -10.72
C LEU A 78 7.64 30.70 -10.85
N ALA A 79 8.92 30.96 -11.11
CA ALA A 79 9.38 32.22 -11.61
C ALA A 79 8.70 32.40 -12.96
N VAL A 80 7.61 33.15 -12.96
CA VAL A 80 7.05 33.74 -14.17
C VAL A 80 8.13 34.69 -14.69
N SER A 81 8.95 34.21 -15.62
CA SER A 81 9.75 35.09 -16.47
C SER A 81 8.85 35.53 -17.63
N PRO A 82 8.48 36.83 -17.74
CA PRO A 82 7.83 37.33 -18.93
C PRO A 82 8.86 37.37 -20.06
N LEU A 83 8.59 36.64 -21.14
CA LEU A 83 9.34 36.75 -22.39
C LEU A 83 8.89 38.04 -23.10
N PRO A 84 9.80 38.92 -23.56
CA PRO A 84 9.49 39.97 -24.52
C PRO A 84 9.33 39.42 -25.94
#